data_AF-A0A5C1AEC3-F1
#
_entry.id   AF-A0A5C1AEC3-F1
#
_cell.length_a   1.000
_cell.length_b   1.000
_cell.length_c   1.000
_cell.angle_alpha   90.00
_cell.angle_beta   90.00
_cell.angle_gamma   90.00
#
_symmetry.space_group_name_H-M   'P 1'
#
loop_
_entity.id
_entity.type
_entity.pdbx_description
1 polymer ?
#
loop_
_entity_poly.entity_id
_entity_poly.type
_entity_poly.pdbx_seq_one_letter_code
_entity_poly.pdbx_strand_id
1 'polypeptide(L)' 'MTPFERPDRHCPQCQHKGYMFRARKTVEADGAKHIDTKYRCRACSHDWWERIPDPKADNQSAA' A
#
# COMPACT_ATOMS: atom_id res chain seq x y z
N MET A 1 0.49 -10.49 21.92
CA MET A 1 -0.19 -10.03 20.68
C MET A 1 0.83 -9.18 19.94
N THR A 2 1.65 -9.81 19.09
CA THR A 2 2.75 -9.11 18.40
C THR A 2 2.13 -8.09 17.44
N PRO A 3 2.48 -6.79 17.55
CA PRO A 3 1.98 -5.80 16.63
C PRO A 3 2.56 -6.15 15.27
N PHE A 4 1.69 -6.57 14.36
CA PHE A 4 2.01 -6.59 12.94
C PHE A 4 2.36 -5.14 12.58
N GLU A 5 3.64 -4.81 12.60
CA GLU A 5 4.14 -3.49 12.21
C GLU A 5 3.82 -3.32 10.73
N ARG A 6 2.68 -2.67 10.50
CA ARG A 6 2.22 -2.36 9.16
C ARG A 6 3.28 -1.45 8.55
N PRO A 7 3.75 -1.73 7.32
CA PRO A 7 4.70 -0.86 6.64
C PRO A 7 4.21 0.59 6.77
N ASP A 8 5.13 1.47 7.20
CA ASP A 8 4.85 2.84 7.62
C ASP A 8 4.45 3.67 6.39
N ARG A 9 3.21 3.44 5.94
CA ARG A 9 2.60 4.12 4.81
C ARG A 9 1.97 5.40 5.29
N HIS A 10 2.32 6.48 4.60
CA HIS A 10 1.85 7.81 4.91
C HIS A 10 1.17 8.38 3.69
N CYS A 11 0.19 9.25 3.91
CA CYS A 11 -0.36 10.01 2.81
C CYS A 11 0.73 10.91 2.18
N PRO A 12 0.96 10.85 0.87
CA PRO A 12 1.98 11.68 0.21
C PRO A 12 1.66 13.18 0.29
N GLN A 13 0.39 13.56 0.52
CA GLN A 13 -0.02 14.96 0.61
C GLN A 13 0.14 15.57 2.01
N CYS A 14 -0.16 14.82 3.07
CA CYS A 14 -0.18 15.37 4.44
C CYS A 14 0.68 14.59 5.45
N GLN A 15 1.40 13.56 4.99
CA GLN A 15 2.26 12.69 5.80
C GLN A 15 1.55 12.00 6.98
N HIS A 16 0.21 12.00 6.99
CA HIS A 16 -0.56 11.35 8.03
C HIS A 16 -0.51 9.82 7.87
N LYS A 17 -0.21 9.10 8.96
CA LYS A 17 -0.17 7.63 9.05
C LYS A 17 -1.54 6.96 8.95
N GLY A 18 -2.61 7.71 9.20
CA GLY A 18 -3.98 7.20 9.10
C GLY A 18 -4.45 7.14 7.66
N TYR A 19 -4.45 5.94 7.09
CA TYR A 19 -4.99 5.64 5.76
C TYR A 19 -6.03 4.51 5.79
N MET A 20 -6.79 4.39 4.71
CA MET A 20 -7.82 3.38 4.52
C MET A 20 -7.64 2.71 3.16
N PHE A 21 -7.61 1.38 3.14
CA PHE A 21 -7.66 0.60 1.91
C PHE A 21 -8.98 0.87 1.17
N ARG A 22 -8.91 1.09 -0.14
CA ARG A 22 -10.08 1.34 -0.99
C ARG A 22 -10.28 0.27 -2.05
N ALA A 23 -9.22 -0.08 -2.79
CA ALA A 23 -9.30 -1.07 -3.86
C ALA A 23 -7.93 -1.68 -4.11
N ARG A 24 -7.90 -2.82 -4.79
CA ARG A 24 -6.68 -3.37 -5.38
C ARG A 24 -6.97 -3.80 -6.82
N LYS A 25 -5.98 -3.65 -7.70
CA LYS A 25 -6.04 -4.05 -9.09
C LYS A 25 -4.74 -4.79 -9.42
N THR A 26 -4.87 -6.03 -9.89
CA THR A 26 -3.72 -6.73 -10.47
C THR A 26 -3.46 -6.13 -11.85
N VAL A 27 -2.24 -5.67 -12.08
CA VAL A 27 -1.78 -5.11 -13.34
C VAL A 27 -0.66 -5.99 -13.85
N GLU A 28 -0.88 -6.55 -15.04
CA GLU A 28 0.13 -7.32 -15.76
C GLU A 28 0.66 -6.39 -16.86
N ALA A 29 1.88 -5.86 -16.66
CA ALA A 29 2.54 -5.01 -17.65
C ALA A 29 3.94 -5.57 -17.93
N ASP A 30 4.26 -5.73 -19.21
CA ASP A 30 5.60 -6.15 -19.67
C ASP A 30 6.12 -7.46 -19.03
N GLY A 31 5.24 -8.45 -18.88
CA GLY A 31 5.59 -9.74 -18.28
C GLY A 31 5.74 -9.73 -16.75
N ALA A 32 5.61 -8.57 -16.09
CA ALA A 32 5.64 -8.44 -14.64
C ALA A 32 4.23 -8.22 -14.07
N LYS A 33 3.83 -9.09 -13.13
CA LYS A 33 2.57 -8.97 -12.38
C LYS A 33 2.81 -8.14 -11.13
N HIS A 34 2.15 -6.99 -11.02
CA HIS A 34 2.14 -6.18 -9.81
C HIS A 34 0.71 -5.88 -9.36
N ILE A 35 0.55 -5.54 -8.10
CA ILE A 35 -0.75 -5.25 -7.51
C ILE A 35 -0.80 -3.77 -7.17
N ASP A 36 -1.52 -3.00 -7.97
CA ASP A 36 -1.83 -1.61 -7.67
C ASP A 36 -2.89 -1.54 -6.59
N THR A 37 -2.53 -1.01 -5.43
CA THR A 37 -3.44 -0.86 -4.29
C THR A 37 -3.79 0.60 -4.09
N LYS A 38 -5.09 0.92 -4.11
CA LYS A 38 -5.63 2.25 -3.83
C LYS A 38 -5.82 2.45 -2.33
N TYR A 39 -5.19 3.48 -1.80
CA TYR A 39 -5.37 3.96 -0.43
C TYR A 39 -6.05 5.34 -0.44
N ARG A 40 -6.70 5.68 0.68
CA ARG A 40 -7.24 7.01 0.93
C ARG A 40 -6.87 7.48 2.33
N CYS A 41 -6.38 8.71 2.44
CA CYS A 41 -6.03 9.34 3.70
C CYS A 41 -7.29 9.60 4.53
N ARG A 42 -7.22 9.35 5.84
CA ARG A 42 -8.31 9.70 6.77
C ARG A 42 -8.29 11.18 7.18
N ALA A 43 -7.14 11.85 7.11
CA ALA A 43 -6.98 13.24 7.51
C ALA A 43 -7.37 14.22 6.39
N CYS A 44 -6.75 14.09 5.21
CA CYS A 44 -6.97 15.03 4.09
C CYS A 44 -7.87 14.48 2.98
N SER A 45 -8.40 13.26 3.12
CA SER A 45 -9.18 12.56 2.09
C SER A 45 -8.48 12.30 0.75
N HIS A 46 -7.20 12.62 0.61
CA HIS A 46 -6.41 12.34 -0.59
C HIS A 46 -6.37 10.84 -0.90
N ASP A 47 -6.64 10.48 -2.14
CA ASP A 47 -6.51 9.11 -2.64
C ASP A 47 -5.28 8.94 -3.53
N TRP A 48 -4.54 7.85 -3.33
CA TRP A 48 -3.35 7.52 -4.09
C TRP A 48 -3.28 6.02 -4.38
N TRP A 49 -2.53 5.68 -5.43
CA TRP A 49 -2.24 4.29 -5.80
C TRP A 49 -0.79 3.98 -5.46
N GLU A 50 -0.57 2.82 -4.84
CA GLU A 50 0.75 2.26 -4.61
C GLU A 50 0.89 0.95 -5.35
N ARG A 51 1.97 0.82 -6.11
CA ARG A 51 2.36 -0.42 -6.75
C ARG A 51 3.00 -1.32 -5.70
N ILE A 52 2.28 -2.38 -5.32
CA ILE A 52 2.76 -3.40 -4.40
C ILE A 52 3.26 -4.59 -5.25
N PRO A 53 4.50 -5.07 -5.05
CA PRO A 53 4.95 -6.30 -5.71
C PRO A 53 4.11 -7.50 -5.25
N ASP A 54 3.96 -8.52 -6.09
CA ASP A 54 3.19 -9.72 -5.72
C ASP A 54 3.82 -10.39 -4.46
N PRO A 55 3.02 -10.71 -3.43
CA PRO A 55 3.51 -11.19 -2.15
C PRO A 55 4.24 -12.54 -2.20
N LYS A 56 4.32 -13.22 -3.35
CA LYS A 56 5.23 -14.37 -3.51
C LYS A 56 6.71 -13.99 -3.51
N ALA A 57 7.06 -12.71 -3.64
CA ALA A 57 8.45 -12.25 -3.68
C ALA A 57 8.89 -11.43 -2.44
N ASP A 58 7.98 -11.02 -1.56
CA ASP A 58 8.35 -10.13 -0.45
C ASP A 58 7.56 -10.49 0.82
N ASN A 59 8.06 -11.51 1.52
CA ASN A 59 7.97 -11.54 2.97
C ASN A 59 8.99 -10.53 3.51
N GLN A 60 8.67 -9.22 3.52
CA GLN A 60 9.48 -8.24 4.25
C GLN A 60 8.77 -6.90 4.48
N SER A 61 8.10 -6.81 5.64
CA SER A 61 8.31 -5.67 6.53
C SER A 61 8.34 -6.21 7.96
N ALA A 62 9.34 -7.04 8.22
CA ALA A 62 9.72 -7.56 9.53
C ALA A 62 11.25 -7.56 9.57
N ALA A 63 11.81 -6.47 10.09
CA ALA A 63 13.19 -6.34 10.53
C ALA A 63 13.18 -5.38 11.72
#